data_AF-A0AAV9FQU6-F1
#
_entry.id   AF-A0AAV9FQU6-F1
#
_cell.length_a   1.000
_cell.length_b   1.000
_cell.length_c   1.000
_cell.angle_alpha   90.00
_cell.angle_beta   90.00
_cell.angle_gamma   90.00
#
_symmetry.space_group_name_H-M   'P 1'
#
loop_
_entity.id
_entity.type
_entity.pdbx_description
1 polymer ?
#
loop_
_entity_poly.entity_id
_entity_poly.type
_entity_poly.pdbx_seq_one_letter_code
_entity_poly.pdbx_strand_id
1 'polypeptide(L)'
;MDKLAGITFPTVGKRVFPEDWIHEQESKSDAIIKRDMDAFGAGIDSGGTIVVGSGANHVDLTDTLIAYDEFGKRVCVPATANIVVPNNVTFTLVVRHKFQETQYDSPSNMPSDGPIIWRDDSYEFICRQGSVVTGDILLRLITTNGSGAVTLGSDLRVWRGLKGNRIKDSEITESKLATSVKTGLITDLHADIVTGINPDTNNPLKFVKGINQVYLFFKNFLDVTFKQEKKFVGEMFWMDDIRTPSTDFPAFCLASPDQLINSSGAGAMPDLVSYWLNKPFRYDPLGTNITDFDAISYTISSNVLTVTFANTTACQKMIDALVEDNLVHGSFTNWMTGTLQQAIGAAPASATLSISALSSGSRTISFTCAAANSSGSLSGVKVRFYKHRLPDITAGTTITNQVRHFAMQGRGFVAVMDSDSDWIGGLRRRDRFQPHGHNFTYNNVYGMIGGGGSNWLGGGTTNAGNVNLQILEPITYGSAGTPRTGKTTDARGLSAFPYVFVKRIL
;
A
#
# COMPACT_ATOMS: atom_id res chain seq x y z
N MET A 1 15.51 -17.86 -34.15
CA MET A 1 14.51 -16.93 -34.70
C MET A 1 13.63 -16.42 -33.58
N ASP A 2 13.31 -15.13 -33.59
CA ASP A 2 12.52 -14.48 -32.54
C ASP A 2 11.13 -15.14 -32.43
N LYS A 3 10.70 -15.43 -31.19
CA LYS A 3 9.45 -16.16 -30.85
C LYS A 3 8.25 -15.20 -30.71
N LEU A 4 8.39 -14.00 -31.23
CA LEU A 4 7.47 -12.88 -31.11
C LEU A 4 7.06 -12.38 -32.49
N ALA A 5 5.85 -11.82 -32.55
CA ALA A 5 5.38 -10.99 -33.67
C ALA A 5 6.25 -9.73 -33.78
N GLY A 6 6.29 -9.17 -34.99
CA GLY A 6 7.15 -8.03 -35.35
C GLY A 6 7.87 -8.24 -36.68
N ILE A 7 8.90 -7.45 -36.94
CA ILE A 7 9.63 -7.48 -38.20
C ILE A 7 10.70 -8.59 -38.22
N THR A 8 10.90 -9.19 -39.38
CA THR A 8 12.10 -9.99 -39.64
C THR A 8 13.23 -9.04 -39.98
N PHE A 9 14.13 -8.80 -39.02
CA PHE A 9 15.29 -7.94 -39.22
C PHE A 9 16.10 -8.39 -40.44
N PRO A 10 16.40 -7.48 -41.37
CA PRO A 10 17.17 -7.83 -42.53
C PRO A 10 18.65 -8.03 -42.18
N THR A 11 19.39 -8.71 -43.06
CA THR A 11 20.84 -8.82 -42.96
C THR A 11 21.51 -7.44 -43.06
N VAL A 12 22.75 -7.35 -42.57
CA VAL A 12 23.52 -6.09 -42.46
C VAL A 12 23.49 -5.30 -43.77
N GLY A 13 23.06 -4.03 -43.69
CA GLY A 13 23.12 -3.06 -44.79
C GLY A 13 21.78 -2.63 -45.38
N LYS A 14 20.67 -3.34 -45.08
CA LYS A 14 19.33 -2.91 -45.49
C LYS A 14 18.75 -1.89 -44.51
N ARG A 15 18.10 -0.85 -45.06
CA ARG A 15 17.45 0.22 -44.30
C ARG A 15 16.17 -0.30 -43.64
N VAL A 16 15.91 0.15 -42.42
CA VAL A 16 14.67 -0.08 -41.65
C VAL A 16 14.08 1.29 -41.38
N PHE A 17 12.78 1.46 -41.56
CA PHE A 17 12.12 2.76 -41.48
C PHE A 17 11.40 2.94 -40.13
N PRO A 18 11.04 4.20 -39.76
CA PRO A 18 10.30 4.46 -38.53
C PRO A 18 9.02 3.63 -38.38
N GLU A 19 8.31 3.37 -39.48
CA GLU A 19 7.08 2.57 -39.50
C GLU A 19 7.34 1.10 -39.14
N ASP A 20 8.43 0.53 -39.63
CA ASP A 20 8.87 -0.82 -39.26
C ASP A 20 9.23 -0.88 -37.76
N TRP A 21 9.81 0.20 -37.24
CA TRP A 21 10.13 0.31 -35.81
C TRP A 21 8.89 0.42 -34.94
N ILE A 22 7.91 1.22 -35.36
CA ILE A 22 6.62 1.35 -34.67
C ILE A 22 5.92 -0.01 -34.64
N HIS A 23 5.80 -0.68 -35.80
CA HIS A 23 5.18 -2.00 -35.89
C HIS A 23 5.90 -3.04 -35.01
N GLU A 24 7.24 -3.05 -35.01
CA GLU A 24 8.05 -3.91 -34.14
C GLU A 24 7.78 -3.66 -32.65
N GLN A 25 7.78 -2.39 -32.22
CA GLN A 25 7.60 -2.05 -30.80
C GLN A 25 6.17 -2.30 -30.33
N GLU A 26 5.16 -1.96 -31.14
CA GLU A 26 3.76 -2.21 -30.83
C GLU A 26 3.47 -3.71 -30.76
N SER A 27 3.95 -4.49 -31.75
CA SER A 27 3.77 -5.94 -31.78
C SER A 27 4.43 -6.62 -30.58
N LYS A 28 5.63 -6.18 -30.19
CA LYS A 28 6.33 -6.70 -29.01
C LYS A 28 5.65 -6.29 -27.72
N SER A 29 5.21 -5.04 -27.59
CA SER A 29 4.50 -4.55 -26.40
C SER A 29 3.20 -5.34 -26.19
N ASP A 30 2.41 -5.51 -27.25
CA ASP A 30 1.18 -6.29 -27.22
C ASP A 30 1.42 -7.76 -26.86
N ALA A 31 2.45 -8.37 -27.45
CA ALA A 31 2.81 -9.75 -27.15
C ALA A 31 3.32 -9.92 -25.71
N ILE A 32 4.05 -8.93 -25.17
CA ILE A 32 4.50 -8.91 -23.77
C ILE A 32 3.31 -8.76 -22.84
N ILE A 33 2.40 -7.79 -23.05
CA ILE A 33 1.22 -7.59 -22.21
C ILE A 33 0.32 -8.83 -22.20
N LYS A 34 0.08 -9.42 -23.37
CA LYS A 34 -0.73 -10.65 -23.50
C LYS A 34 -0.05 -11.88 -22.89
N ARG A 35 1.29 -11.90 -22.83
CA ARG A 35 2.07 -12.93 -22.13
C ARG A 35 2.24 -12.64 -20.64
N ASP A 36 2.25 -11.40 -20.17
CA ASP A 36 2.42 -11.07 -18.74
C ASP A 36 1.23 -11.57 -17.88
N MET A 37 0.12 -11.95 -18.53
CA MET A 37 -0.94 -12.80 -17.96
C MET A 37 -0.52 -14.29 -17.76
N ASP A 38 0.78 -14.58 -17.79
CA ASP A 38 1.49 -15.86 -17.78
C ASP A 38 1.35 -16.67 -16.47
N ALA A 39 0.60 -16.16 -15.48
CA ALA A 39 0.25 -16.95 -14.29
C ALA A 39 -0.52 -18.23 -14.66
N PHE A 40 -1.23 -18.19 -15.79
CA PHE A 40 -1.98 -19.29 -16.35
C PHE A 40 -1.20 -19.94 -17.50
N GLY A 41 -1.04 -21.26 -17.45
CA GLY A 41 -0.37 -22.07 -18.45
C GLY A 41 -1.15 -22.21 -19.77
N ALA A 42 -0.75 -23.21 -20.56
CA ALA A 42 -1.38 -23.52 -21.84
C ALA A 42 -2.84 -23.98 -21.68
N GLY A 43 -3.63 -23.79 -22.72
CA GLY A 43 -5.05 -24.15 -22.75
C GLY A 43 -5.95 -23.02 -23.21
N ILE A 44 -7.25 -23.25 -23.12
CA ILE A 44 -8.29 -22.33 -23.56
C ILE A 44 -8.60 -21.32 -22.46
N ASP A 45 -8.60 -20.04 -22.81
CA ASP A 45 -8.99 -18.91 -21.97
C ASP A 45 -10.50 -18.66 -22.07
N SER A 46 -11.02 -18.66 -23.30
CA SER A 46 -12.45 -18.48 -23.60
C SER A 46 -12.84 -19.13 -24.94
N GLY A 47 -14.08 -19.60 -25.05
CA GLY A 47 -14.69 -20.05 -26.31
C GLY A 47 -14.25 -21.43 -26.81
N GLY A 48 -14.18 -21.60 -28.13
CA GLY A 48 -13.77 -22.86 -28.77
C GLY A 48 -14.91 -23.83 -29.04
N THR A 49 -16.16 -23.36 -29.04
CA THR A 49 -17.34 -24.21 -29.19
C THR A 49 -17.50 -24.62 -30.64
N ILE A 50 -17.33 -25.93 -30.89
CA ILE A 50 -17.47 -26.54 -32.22
C ILE A 50 -18.85 -27.17 -32.37
N VAL A 51 -19.54 -26.83 -33.46
CA VAL A 51 -20.81 -27.43 -33.87
C VAL A 51 -20.71 -28.02 -35.28
N VAL A 52 -21.67 -28.87 -35.63
CA VAL A 52 -21.79 -29.37 -37.02
C VAL A 52 -22.20 -28.21 -37.91
N GLY A 53 -21.43 -27.95 -38.96
CA GLY A 53 -21.65 -26.84 -39.87
C GLY A 53 -22.67 -27.17 -40.97
N SER A 54 -23.06 -26.16 -41.72
CA SER A 54 -23.94 -26.34 -42.87
C SER A 54 -23.21 -26.96 -44.05
N GLY A 55 -23.64 -28.17 -44.46
CA GLY A 55 -23.10 -28.88 -45.63
C GLY A 55 -22.25 -30.09 -45.29
N ALA A 56 -21.97 -30.93 -46.28
CA ALA A 56 -21.18 -32.14 -46.10
C ALA A 56 -19.73 -31.78 -45.73
N ASN A 57 -19.17 -32.42 -44.70
CA ASN A 57 -17.80 -32.21 -44.23
C ASN A 57 -17.47 -30.79 -43.74
N HIS A 58 -18.40 -30.15 -43.03
CA HIS A 58 -18.17 -28.82 -42.44
C HIS A 58 -18.46 -28.80 -40.94
N VAL A 59 -17.68 -27.99 -40.22
CA VAL A 59 -17.89 -27.66 -38.81
C VAL A 59 -17.81 -26.15 -38.63
N ASP A 60 -18.47 -25.64 -37.60
CA ASP A 60 -18.48 -24.22 -37.30
C ASP A 60 -17.90 -23.98 -35.90
N LEU A 61 -17.11 -22.91 -35.78
CA LEU A 61 -16.72 -22.32 -34.50
C LEU A 61 -17.69 -21.17 -34.21
N THR A 62 -18.54 -21.33 -33.18
CA THR A 62 -19.65 -20.39 -32.92
C THR A 62 -19.26 -19.16 -32.12
N ASP A 63 -18.17 -19.23 -31.37
CA ASP A 63 -17.70 -18.19 -30.46
C ASP A 63 -16.22 -17.86 -30.71
N THR A 64 -15.78 -16.68 -30.25
CA THR A 64 -14.37 -16.31 -30.39
C THR A 64 -13.53 -17.17 -29.46
N LEU A 65 -12.61 -17.95 -30.02
CA LEU A 65 -11.65 -18.75 -29.28
C LEU A 65 -10.44 -17.89 -28.91
N ILE A 66 -10.13 -17.83 -27.62
CA ILE A 66 -8.86 -17.31 -27.12
C ILE A 66 -8.17 -18.48 -26.41
N ALA A 67 -6.97 -18.84 -26.86
CA ALA A 67 -6.22 -19.96 -26.30
C ALA A 67 -4.70 -19.74 -26.37
N TYR A 68 -3.96 -20.52 -25.59
CA TYR A 68 -2.51 -20.46 -25.50
C TYR A 68 -1.90 -21.84 -25.73
N ASP A 69 -0.87 -21.91 -26.58
CA ASP A 69 -0.11 -23.14 -26.78
C ASP A 69 0.87 -23.41 -25.63
N GLU A 70 1.55 -24.56 -25.66
CA GLU A 70 2.53 -24.95 -24.63
C GLU A 70 3.78 -24.04 -24.56
N PHE A 71 4.01 -23.26 -25.61
CA PHE A 71 5.08 -22.27 -25.68
C PHE A 71 4.63 -20.87 -25.23
N GLY A 72 3.37 -20.71 -24.80
CA GLY A 72 2.80 -19.43 -24.39
C GLY A 72 2.48 -18.51 -25.56
N LYS A 73 2.28 -19.04 -26.77
CA LYS A 73 1.77 -18.26 -27.89
C LYS A 73 0.26 -18.19 -27.82
N ARG A 74 -0.27 -16.97 -27.89
CA ARG A 74 -1.71 -16.70 -27.90
C ARG A 74 -2.25 -16.91 -29.30
N VAL A 75 -3.40 -17.58 -29.38
CA VAL A 75 -4.20 -17.70 -30.59
C VAL A 75 -5.57 -17.08 -30.33
N CYS A 76 -6.01 -16.23 -31.25
CA CYS A 76 -7.34 -15.61 -31.24
C CYS A 76 -8.03 -15.96 -32.55
N VAL A 77 -9.05 -16.81 -32.49
CA VAL A 77 -9.84 -17.22 -33.66
C VAL A 77 -11.23 -16.61 -33.54
N PRO A 78 -11.61 -15.66 -34.40
CA PRO A 78 -12.99 -15.19 -34.49
C PRO A 78 -13.95 -16.35 -34.80
N ALA A 79 -15.22 -16.18 -34.47
CA ALA A 79 -16.26 -17.13 -34.88
C ALA A 79 -16.18 -17.35 -36.40
N THR A 80 -16.00 -18.61 -36.81
CA THR A 80 -15.70 -18.99 -38.19
C THR A 80 -16.63 -20.12 -38.59
N ALA A 81 -17.48 -19.86 -39.58
CA ALA A 81 -18.36 -20.87 -40.17
C ALA A 81 -17.70 -21.56 -41.37
N ASN A 82 -18.23 -22.73 -41.74
CA ASN A 82 -17.83 -23.54 -42.89
C ASN A 82 -16.35 -23.95 -42.86
N ILE A 83 -15.85 -24.39 -41.70
CA ILE A 83 -14.52 -24.99 -41.60
C ILE A 83 -14.58 -26.37 -42.26
N VAL A 84 -13.88 -26.51 -43.40
CA VAL A 84 -13.81 -27.76 -44.17
C VAL A 84 -13.03 -28.82 -43.39
N VAL A 85 -13.59 -30.01 -43.26
CA VAL A 85 -12.95 -31.15 -42.62
C VAL A 85 -12.77 -32.34 -43.56
N PRO A 86 -11.80 -33.24 -43.32
CA PRO A 86 -11.63 -34.44 -44.14
C PRO A 86 -12.86 -35.37 -44.12
N ASN A 87 -13.13 -36.01 -45.25
CA ASN A 87 -14.26 -36.94 -45.43
C ASN A 87 -13.89 -38.38 -45.02
N ASN A 88 -14.90 -39.15 -44.59
CA ASN A 88 -14.82 -40.57 -44.26
C ASN A 88 -13.68 -40.94 -43.28
N VAL A 89 -13.45 -40.12 -42.26
CA VAL A 89 -12.34 -40.33 -41.34
C VAL A 89 -12.58 -39.72 -39.96
N THR A 90 -11.95 -40.30 -38.94
CA THR A 90 -11.90 -39.73 -37.59
C THR A 90 -10.61 -38.95 -37.40
N PHE A 91 -10.71 -37.71 -36.94
CA PHE A 91 -9.57 -36.83 -36.69
C PHE A 91 -9.81 -35.97 -35.44
N THR A 92 -8.72 -35.44 -34.90
CA THR A 92 -8.77 -34.41 -33.86
C THR A 92 -8.67 -33.05 -34.51
N LEU A 93 -9.69 -32.20 -34.31
CA LEU A 93 -9.65 -30.81 -34.73
C LEU A 93 -8.79 -30.01 -33.74
N VAL A 94 -7.74 -29.39 -34.27
CA VAL A 94 -6.81 -28.57 -33.50
C VAL A 94 -6.67 -27.20 -34.11
N VAL A 95 -6.34 -26.23 -33.27
CA VAL A 95 -5.92 -24.89 -33.67
C VAL A 95 -4.44 -24.74 -33.33
N ARG A 96 -3.69 -24.15 -34.26
CA ARG A 96 -2.25 -23.91 -34.09
C ARG A 96 -1.91 -22.47 -34.37
N HIS A 97 -1.00 -21.91 -33.57
CA HIS A 97 -0.42 -20.61 -33.84
C HIS A 97 0.45 -20.65 -35.11
N LYS A 98 0.25 -19.67 -35.98
CA LYS A 98 1.06 -19.47 -37.18
C LYS A 98 1.39 -17.99 -37.31
N PHE A 99 2.58 -17.67 -37.80
CA PHE A 99 2.86 -16.29 -38.21
C PHE A 99 2.31 -16.06 -39.61
N GLN A 100 1.51 -15.01 -39.75
CA GLN A 100 1.17 -14.49 -41.05
C GLN A 100 2.29 -13.53 -41.47
N GLU A 101 2.96 -13.86 -42.57
CA GLU A 101 4.05 -13.06 -43.11
C GLU A 101 3.51 -12.13 -44.19
N THR A 102 3.61 -10.83 -43.96
CA THR A 102 3.21 -9.79 -44.91
C THR A 102 4.45 -9.07 -45.40
N GLN A 103 4.62 -9.00 -46.71
CA GLN A 103 5.65 -8.16 -47.30
C GLN A 103 5.20 -6.70 -47.27
N TYR A 104 5.98 -5.87 -46.61
CA TYR A 104 5.78 -4.43 -46.56
C TYR A 104 6.89 -3.71 -47.34
N ASP A 105 6.48 -2.96 -48.36
CA ASP A 105 7.35 -2.09 -49.13
C ASP A 105 7.11 -0.64 -48.72
N SER A 106 8.08 -0.05 -48.03
CA SER A 106 8.04 1.37 -47.70
C SER A 106 8.09 2.20 -48.99
N PRO A 107 7.30 3.29 -49.12
CA PRO A 107 7.43 4.25 -50.21
C PRO A 107 8.83 4.88 -50.32
N SER A 108 9.64 4.77 -49.25
CA SER A 108 11.02 5.25 -49.19
C SER A 108 12.07 4.19 -49.50
N ASN A 109 11.67 2.97 -49.89
CA ASN A 109 12.57 1.90 -50.32
C ASN A 109 13.32 2.31 -51.60
N MET A 110 14.63 2.07 -51.63
CA MET A 110 15.36 2.05 -52.90
C MET A 110 15.03 0.74 -53.64
N PRO A 111 15.11 0.70 -54.99
CA PRO A 111 14.85 -0.51 -55.77
C PRO A 111 15.70 -1.74 -55.36
N SER A 112 16.86 -1.52 -54.73
CA SER A 112 17.76 -2.57 -54.22
C SER A 112 17.40 -3.10 -52.83
N ASP A 113 16.52 -2.43 -52.09
CA ASP A 113 16.25 -2.75 -50.68
C ASP A 113 15.29 -3.94 -50.55
N GLY A 114 14.28 -4.04 -51.44
CA GLY A 114 13.23 -5.07 -51.39
C GLY A 114 12.31 -4.98 -50.16
N PRO A 115 11.27 -5.82 -50.06
CA PRO A 115 10.28 -5.73 -48.98
C PRO A 115 10.84 -6.16 -47.62
N ILE A 116 10.35 -5.54 -46.55
CA ILE A 116 10.54 -6.01 -45.16
C ILE A 116 9.39 -6.95 -44.83
N ILE A 117 9.68 -8.06 -44.16
CA ILE A 117 8.65 -9.05 -43.78
C ILE A 117 8.15 -8.72 -42.38
N TRP A 118 6.90 -8.31 -42.29
CA TRP A 118 6.15 -8.17 -41.04
C TRP A 118 5.54 -9.53 -40.69
N ARG A 119 5.61 -9.91 -39.41
CA ARG A 119 5.07 -11.18 -38.91
C ARG A 119 4.02 -10.89 -37.85
N ASP A 120 2.78 -11.14 -38.19
CA ASP A 120 1.64 -10.99 -37.28
C ASP A 120 1.22 -12.34 -36.69
N ASP A 121 0.71 -12.30 -35.46
CA ASP A 121 0.10 -13.48 -34.84
C ASP A 121 -1.17 -13.89 -35.61
N SER A 122 -1.20 -15.14 -36.04
CA SER A 122 -2.29 -15.74 -36.79
C SER A 122 -2.49 -17.20 -36.37
N TYR A 123 -3.36 -17.90 -37.08
CA TYR A 123 -3.76 -19.26 -36.73
C TYR A 123 -4.07 -20.12 -37.95
N GLU A 124 -4.09 -21.42 -37.73
CA GLU A 124 -4.58 -22.39 -38.69
C GLU A 124 -5.38 -23.50 -37.99
N PHE A 125 -6.41 -23.99 -38.66
CA PHE A 125 -7.11 -25.21 -38.29
C PHE A 125 -6.43 -26.41 -38.93
N ILE A 126 -6.20 -27.46 -38.14
CA ILE A 126 -5.61 -28.70 -38.62
C ILE A 126 -6.48 -29.87 -38.19
N CYS A 127 -6.73 -30.80 -39.12
CA CYS A 127 -7.44 -32.04 -38.86
C CYS A 127 -6.41 -33.17 -38.69
N ARG A 128 -6.01 -33.46 -37.44
CA ARG A 128 -4.96 -34.43 -37.14
C ARG A 128 -5.51 -35.85 -37.15
N GLN A 129 -4.96 -36.68 -38.03
CA GLN A 129 -5.16 -38.13 -38.02
C GLN A 129 -3.91 -38.76 -37.41
N GLY A 130 -4.00 -39.20 -36.15
CA GLY A 130 -2.86 -39.73 -35.38
C GLY A 130 -2.44 -38.85 -34.21
N SER A 131 -1.17 -38.96 -33.80
CA SER A 131 -0.66 -38.28 -32.60
C SER A 131 -0.68 -36.76 -32.73
N VAL A 132 -1.01 -36.10 -31.62
CA VAL A 132 -0.94 -34.65 -31.47
C VAL A 132 0.50 -34.20 -31.55
N VAL A 133 0.75 -33.05 -32.21
CA VAL A 133 2.09 -32.48 -32.34
C VAL A 133 2.23 -31.29 -31.41
N THR A 134 3.44 -31.09 -30.89
CA THR A 134 3.82 -29.92 -30.09
C THR A 134 3.33 -28.61 -30.73
N GLY A 135 2.69 -27.75 -29.93
CA GLY A 135 2.04 -26.50 -30.33
C GLY A 135 0.57 -26.61 -30.79
N ASP A 136 -0.02 -27.81 -30.82
CA ASP A 136 -1.45 -27.99 -31.11
C ASP A 136 -2.32 -27.68 -29.89
N ILE A 137 -3.36 -26.88 -30.08
CA ILE A 137 -4.42 -26.62 -29.10
C ILE A 137 -5.63 -27.47 -29.52
N LEU A 138 -5.98 -28.46 -28.69
CA LEU A 138 -7.03 -29.42 -29.00
C LEU A 138 -8.42 -28.82 -28.77
N LEU A 139 -9.33 -29.02 -29.72
CA LEU A 139 -10.73 -28.60 -29.59
C LEU A 139 -11.67 -29.80 -29.44
N ARG A 140 -11.71 -30.68 -30.44
CA ARG A 140 -12.74 -31.74 -30.49
C ARG A 140 -12.27 -32.94 -31.29
N LEU A 141 -12.70 -34.13 -30.89
CA LEU A 141 -12.66 -35.31 -31.76
C LEU A 141 -13.87 -35.27 -32.71
N ILE A 142 -13.64 -35.49 -34.00
CA ILE A 142 -14.69 -35.42 -35.02
C ILE A 142 -14.57 -36.63 -35.95
N THR A 143 -15.72 -37.23 -36.30
CA THR A 143 -15.81 -38.32 -37.26
C THR A 143 -16.70 -37.91 -38.43
N THR A 144 -16.24 -38.17 -39.64
CA THR A 144 -17.02 -38.01 -40.87
C THR A 144 -17.24 -39.36 -41.54
N ASN A 145 -18.40 -39.58 -42.16
CA ASN A 145 -18.71 -40.81 -42.90
C ASN A 145 -18.57 -40.60 -44.42
N GLY A 146 -18.73 -41.65 -45.24
CA GLY A 146 -18.60 -41.56 -46.70
C GLY A 146 -19.56 -40.59 -47.41
N SER A 147 -20.68 -40.20 -46.77
CA SER A 147 -21.62 -39.20 -47.29
C SER A 147 -21.32 -37.78 -46.80
N GLY A 148 -20.23 -37.59 -46.05
CA GLY A 148 -19.84 -36.32 -45.44
C GLY A 148 -20.70 -35.86 -44.27
N ALA A 149 -21.46 -36.76 -43.63
CA ALA A 149 -22.14 -36.46 -42.38
C ALA A 149 -21.09 -36.37 -41.25
N VAL A 150 -21.15 -35.28 -40.48
CA VAL A 150 -20.22 -34.99 -39.39
C VAL A 150 -20.84 -35.37 -38.04
N THR A 151 -20.09 -36.10 -37.24
CA THR A 151 -20.45 -36.46 -35.87
C THR A 151 -19.40 -35.90 -34.91
N LEU A 152 -19.85 -35.14 -33.91
CA LEU A 152 -18.99 -34.62 -32.85
C LEU A 152 -18.74 -35.71 -31.80
N GLY A 153 -17.48 -36.08 -31.62
CA GLY A 153 -17.02 -36.95 -30.55
C GLY A 153 -16.71 -36.17 -29.26
N SER A 154 -15.74 -36.67 -28.50
CA SER A 154 -15.32 -36.09 -27.23
C SER A 154 -14.89 -34.63 -27.36
N ASP A 155 -15.25 -33.83 -26.34
CA ASP A 155 -14.67 -32.51 -26.12
C ASP A 155 -13.24 -32.69 -25.60
N LEU A 156 -12.27 -32.10 -26.30
CA LEU A 156 -10.84 -32.22 -25.98
C LEU A 156 -10.26 -30.89 -25.46
N ARG A 157 -11.12 -29.88 -25.29
CA ARG A 157 -10.73 -28.59 -24.75
C ARG A 157 -10.24 -28.74 -23.32
N VAL A 158 -9.05 -28.21 -23.07
CA VAL A 158 -8.49 -28.06 -21.72
C VAL A 158 -8.45 -26.58 -21.40
N TRP A 159 -9.24 -26.16 -20.42
CA TRP A 159 -9.21 -24.79 -19.91
C TRP A 159 -7.85 -24.52 -19.29
N ARG A 160 -7.30 -23.33 -19.57
CA ARG A 160 -5.99 -22.94 -19.03
C ARG A 160 -6.04 -22.94 -17.50
N GLY A 161 -5.09 -23.63 -16.89
CA GLY A 161 -4.91 -23.66 -15.43
C GLY A 161 -3.69 -22.84 -15.01
N LEU A 162 -3.52 -22.58 -13.72
CA LEU A 162 -2.29 -21.97 -13.20
C LEU A 162 -1.07 -22.85 -13.52
N LYS A 163 0.01 -22.28 -14.06
CA LYS A 163 1.20 -23.07 -14.43
C LYS A 163 1.99 -23.44 -13.18
N GLY A 164 1.89 -24.70 -12.75
CA GLY A 164 2.50 -25.19 -11.49
C GLY A 164 3.99 -24.86 -11.33
N ASN A 165 4.77 -24.80 -12.41
CA ASN A 165 6.22 -24.55 -12.36
C ASN A 165 6.60 -23.06 -12.21
N ARG A 166 5.64 -22.15 -12.26
CA ARG A 166 5.83 -20.72 -11.96
C ARG A 166 5.25 -20.32 -10.60
N ILE A 167 4.59 -21.24 -9.90
CA ILE A 167 4.24 -21.05 -8.50
C ILE A 167 5.55 -21.06 -7.73
N LYS A 168 6.06 -19.88 -7.36
CA LYS A 168 7.22 -19.77 -6.47
C LYS A 168 6.90 -20.46 -5.15
N ASP A 169 7.93 -20.94 -4.43
CA ASP A 169 7.72 -21.37 -3.04
C ASP A 169 6.97 -20.27 -2.28
N SER A 170 5.84 -20.64 -1.68
CA SER A 170 4.91 -19.74 -0.99
C SER A 170 4.02 -18.82 -1.84
N GLU A 171 3.81 -19.07 -3.13
CA GLU A 171 2.85 -18.29 -3.94
C GLU A 171 1.39 -18.71 -3.73
N ILE A 172 1.12 -20.01 -3.66
CA ILE A 172 -0.13 -20.55 -3.10
C ILE A 172 0.20 -21.16 -1.75
N THR A 173 -0.03 -20.38 -0.68
CA THR A 173 0.03 -20.86 0.70
C THR A 173 -1.38 -20.96 1.25
N GLU A 174 -1.56 -21.84 2.22
CA GLU A 174 -2.73 -21.88 3.11
C GLU A 174 -3.17 -20.45 3.50
N SER A 175 -2.28 -19.57 3.92
CA SER A 175 -2.62 -18.19 4.32
C SER A 175 -3.16 -17.27 3.22
N LYS A 176 -2.99 -17.64 1.95
CA LYS A 176 -3.43 -16.88 0.77
C LYS A 176 -4.70 -17.45 0.13
N LEU A 177 -5.11 -18.64 0.54
CA LEU A 177 -6.43 -19.22 0.23
C LEU A 177 -7.46 -18.66 1.20
N ALA A 178 -8.64 -18.30 0.69
CA ALA A 178 -9.74 -17.86 1.55
C ALA A 178 -10.16 -18.98 2.52
N THR A 179 -10.48 -18.62 3.75
CA THR A 179 -10.76 -19.56 4.84
C THR A 179 -11.89 -20.56 4.52
N SER A 180 -12.82 -20.20 3.62
CA SER A 180 -13.90 -21.06 3.12
C SER A 180 -13.45 -22.20 2.20
N VAL A 181 -12.29 -22.07 1.55
CA VAL A 181 -11.68 -23.13 0.73
C VAL A 181 -11.01 -24.18 1.61
N LYS A 182 -10.67 -23.82 2.85
CA LYS A 182 -10.01 -24.72 3.81
C LYS A 182 -10.97 -25.55 4.66
N THR A 183 -12.23 -25.16 4.75
CA THR A 183 -13.19 -25.75 5.69
C THR A 183 -14.23 -26.65 5.03
N GLY A 184 -14.23 -26.79 3.71
CA GLY A 184 -15.11 -27.72 3.00
C GLY A 184 -14.29 -28.62 2.10
N LEU A 185 -14.25 -29.92 2.40
CA LEU A 185 -13.76 -30.87 1.42
C LEU A 185 -14.65 -30.75 0.18
N ILE A 186 -14.07 -30.75 -1.03
CA ILE A 186 -14.81 -30.73 -2.30
C ILE A 186 -15.84 -31.88 -2.36
N THR A 187 -15.60 -32.98 -1.65
CA THR A 187 -16.54 -34.09 -1.46
C THR A 187 -17.82 -33.71 -0.71
N ASP A 188 -17.75 -32.80 0.27
CA ASP A 188 -18.92 -32.38 1.06
C ASP A 188 -19.80 -31.41 0.26
N LEU A 189 -19.18 -30.51 -0.52
CA LEU A 189 -19.90 -29.66 -1.47
C LEU A 189 -20.55 -30.48 -2.59
N HIS A 190 -19.88 -31.54 -3.06
CA HIS A 190 -20.45 -32.47 -4.04
C HIS A 190 -21.63 -33.26 -3.44
N ALA A 191 -21.53 -33.69 -2.19
CA ALA A 191 -22.61 -34.36 -1.47
C ALA A 191 -23.80 -33.42 -1.22
N ASP A 192 -23.59 -32.18 -0.78
CA ASP A 192 -24.65 -31.21 -0.54
C ASP A 192 -25.33 -30.74 -1.83
N ILE A 193 -24.59 -30.63 -2.94
CA ILE A 193 -25.15 -30.30 -4.26
C ILE A 193 -25.97 -31.49 -4.80
N VAL A 194 -25.46 -32.72 -4.71
CA VAL A 194 -26.20 -33.93 -5.14
C VAL A 194 -27.43 -34.18 -4.27
N THR A 195 -27.35 -33.91 -2.96
CA THR A 195 -28.48 -34.04 -2.02
C THR A 195 -29.47 -32.87 -2.15
N GLY A 196 -29.00 -31.67 -2.51
CA GLY A 196 -29.80 -30.47 -2.69
C GLY A 196 -30.54 -30.37 -4.03
N ILE A 197 -30.11 -31.11 -5.06
CA ILE A 197 -30.76 -31.17 -6.38
C ILE A 197 -31.95 -32.14 -6.41
N ASN A 198 -32.07 -33.06 -5.44
CA ASN A 198 -33.26 -33.91 -5.34
C ASN A 198 -34.41 -33.15 -4.66
N PRO A 199 -35.52 -32.84 -5.35
CA PRO A 199 -36.66 -32.22 -4.72
C PRO A 199 -37.32 -33.20 -3.75
N ASP A 200 -37.22 -32.91 -2.46
CA ASP A 200 -38.03 -33.53 -1.41
C ASP A 200 -39.37 -32.80 -1.32
N THR A 201 -40.46 -33.55 -1.46
CA THR A 201 -41.87 -33.13 -1.36
C THR A 201 -42.19 -32.32 -0.09
N ASN A 202 -41.36 -32.38 0.95
CA ASN A 202 -41.60 -31.71 2.23
C ASN A 202 -41.05 -30.28 2.36
N ASN A 203 -40.32 -29.74 1.36
CA ASN A 203 -39.80 -28.37 1.46
C ASN A 203 -39.71 -27.64 0.11
N PRO A 204 -40.86 -27.17 -0.43
CA PRO A 204 -40.98 -26.63 -1.78
C PRO A 204 -40.23 -25.30 -2.02
N LEU A 205 -39.73 -24.64 -0.98
CA LEU A 205 -38.98 -23.37 -1.08
C LEU A 205 -37.45 -23.54 -1.06
N LYS A 206 -36.92 -24.78 -1.06
CA LYS A 206 -35.47 -25.06 -0.98
C LYS A 206 -34.67 -24.46 -2.15
N PHE A 207 -35.20 -24.52 -3.37
CA PHE A 207 -34.55 -23.93 -4.56
C PHE A 207 -34.43 -22.41 -4.46
N VAL A 208 -35.48 -21.74 -3.96
CA VAL A 208 -35.50 -20.29 -3.72
C VAL A 208 -34.46 -19.90 -2.66
N LYS A 209 -34.28 -20.71 -1.61
CA LYS A 209 -33.25 -20.49 -0.58
C LYS A 209 -31.83 -20.63 -1.13
N GLY A 210 -31.59 -21.61 -1.99
CA GLY A 210 -30.30 -21.78 -2.68
C GLY A 210 -29.97 -20.58 -3.59
N ILE A 211 -30.94 -20.13 -4.40
CA ILE A 211 -30.80 -18.92 -5.22
C ILE A 211 -30.50 -17.69 -4.35
N ASN A 212 -31.19 -17.54 -3.22
CA ASN A 212 -31.02 -16.38 -2.34
C ASN A 212 -29.63 -16.36 -1.67
N GLN A 213 -29.09 -17.53 -1.31
CA GLN A 213 -27.71 -17.65 -0.81
C GLN A 213 -26.67 -17.32 -1.89
N VAL A 214 -26.88 -17.80 -3.11
CA VAL A 214 -26.02 -17.48 -4.26
C VAL A 214 -26.05 -15.98 -4.58
N TYR A 215 -27.23 -15.36 -4.54
CA TYR A 215 -27.39 -13.91 -4.72
C TYR A 215 -26.68 -13.10 -3.63
N LEU A 216 -26.82 -13.48 -2.35
CA LEU A 216 -26.12 -12.83 -1.24
C LEU A 216 -24.59 -12.97 -1.36
N PHE A 217 -24.12 -14.14 -1.81
CA PHE A 217 -22.71 -14.36 -2.10
C PHE A 217 -22.20 -13.42 -3.19
N PHE A 218 -22.88 -13.34 -4.33
CA PHE A 218 -22.48 -12.46 -5.43
C PHE A 218 -22.57 -10.97 -5.06
N LYS A 219 -23.61 -10.55 -4.32
CA LYS A 219 -23.76 -9.18 -3.84
C LYS A 219 -22.58 -8.76 -2.96
N ASN A 220 -22.24 -9.59 -1.97
CA ASN A 220 -21.12 -9.31 -1.07
C ASN A 220 -19.76 -9.35 -1.80
N PHE A 221 -19.61 -10.24 -2.79
CA PHE A 221 -18.41 -10.30 -3.62
C PHE A 221 -18.25 -9.02 -4.46
N LEU A 222 -19.31 -8.52 -5.08
CA LEU A 222 -19.29 -7.28 -5.87
C LEU A 222 -19.05 -6.03 -4.99
N ASP A 223 -19.71 -5.92 -3.84
CA ASP A 223 -19.54 -4.78 -2.94
C ASP A 223 -18.12 -4.70 -2.35
N VAL A 224 -17.47 -5.84 -2.07
CA VAL A 224 -16.10 -5.89 -1.53
C VAL A 224 -15.03 -5.70 -2.60
N THR A 225 -15.30 -6.09 -3.86
CA THR A 225 -14.30 -6.03 -4.94
C THR A 225 -14.27 -4.68 -5.65
N PHE A 226 -15.39 -3.93 -5.69
CA PHE A 226 -15.49 -2.75 -6.56
C PHE A 226 -15.45 -1.37 -5.87
N LYS A 227 -15.50 -1.25 -4.53
CA LYS A 227 -15.69 0.07 -3.88
C LYS A 227 -14.62 0.59 -2.92
N GLN A 228 -13.55 -0.14 -2.63
CA GLN A 228 -12.48 0.41 -1.81
C GLN A 228 -11.12 0.04 -2.37
N GLU A 229 -10.34 1.04 -2.77
CA GLU A 229 -8.87 0.96 -2.68
C GLU A 229 -8.55 0.30 -1.33
N LYS A 230 -7.85 -0.84 -1.34
CA LYS A 230 -7.54 -1.58 -0.11
C LYS A 230 -6.63 -0.73 0.77
N LYS A 231 -7.22 0.09 1.63
CA LYS A 231 -6.49 0.86 2.64
C LYS A 231 -6.07 -0.07 3.78
N PHE A 232 -4.86 0.12 4.29
CA PHE A 232 -4.38 -0.62 5.46
C PHE A 232 -4.88 0.02 6.76
N VAL A 233 -5.07 -0.78 7.81
CA VAL A 233 -5.39 -0.24 9.15
C VAL A 233 -4.28 0.73 9.55
N GLY A 234 -4.65 1.93 9.96
CA GLY A 234 -3.68 2.97 10.31
C GLY A 234 -3.19 3.81 9.13
N GLU A 235 -3.59 3.49 7.90
CA GLU A 235 -3.30 4.32 6.73
C GLU A 235 -4.03 5.65 6.84
N MET A 236 -3.30 6.73 6.54
CA MET A 236 -3.82 8.08 6.62
C MET A 236 -4.24 8.59 5.24
N PHE A 237 -5.34 9.32 5.19
CA PHE A 237 -5.82 10.01 3.99
C PHE A 237 -6.56 11.30 4.36
N TRP A 238 -6.95 12.10 3.37
CA TRP A 238 -7.51 13.44 3.59
C TRP A 238 -8.87 13.57 2.92
N MET A 239 -9.75 14.37 3.52
CA MET A 239 -10.99 14.81 2.90
C MET A 239 -11.29 16.27 3.25
N ASP A 240 -12.09 16.92 2.42
CA ASP A 240 -12.51 18.31 2.64
C ASP A 240 -13.58 18.45 3.73
N ASP A 241 -14.35 17.38 3.99
CA ASP A 241 -15.46 17.40 4.95
C ASP A 241 -15.25 16.44 6.15
N ILE A 242 -15.83 16.80 7.29
CA ILE A 242 -15.95 15.91 8.45
C ILE A 242 -17.09 14.91 8.20
N ARG A 243 -16.77 13.61 8.28
CA ARG A 243 -17.72 12.50 8.24
C ARG A 243 -17.57 11.63 9.47
N THR A 244 -18.71 11.27 10.04
CA THR A 244 -18.77 10.37 11.18
C THR A 244 -18.32 8.96 10.76
N PRO A 245 -17.51 8.28 11.58
CA PRO A 245 -17.12 6.89 11.33
C PRO A 245 -18.37 5.98 11.27
N SER A 246 -18.49 5.15 10.22
CA SER A 246 -19.58 4.18 10.07
C SER A 246 -19.11 2.91 9.34
N THR A 247 -19.98 1.90 9.23
CA THR A 247 -19.68 0.69 8.45
C THR A 247 -19.37 1.00 6.97
N ASP A 248 -20.02 2.02 6.40
CA ASP A 248 -19.83 2.45 5.02
C ASP A 248 -18.64 3.40 4.86
N PHE A 249 -18.23 4.06 5.95
CA PHE A 249 -17.07 4.93 6.02
C PHE A 249 -16.19 4.55 7.22
N PRO A 250 -15.42 3.44 7.12
CA PRO A 250 -14.62 2.91 8.21
C PRO A 250 -13.32 3.70 8.38
N ALA A 251 -13.44 4.99 8.71
CA ALA A 251 -12.33 5.88 8.97
C ALA A 251 -12.64 6.84 10.12
N PHE A 252 -11.60 7.17 10.88
CA PHE A 252 -11.67 8.06 12.03
C PHE A 252 -10.97 9.38 11.72
N CYS A 253 -11.67 10.49 11.94
CA CYS A 253 -11.10 11.83 11.73
C CYS A 253 -10.16 12.17 12.89
N LEU A 254 -8.89 12.42 12.61
CA LEU A 254 -7.87 12.79 13.60
C LEU A 254 -7.97 14.25 14.08
N ALA A 255 -8.91 15.01 13.51
CA ALA A 255 -9.30 16.33 13.99
C ALA A 255 -10.52 16.28 14.93
N SER A 256 -11.07 15.09 15.20
CA SER A 256 -12.16 14.94 16.17
C SER A 256 -11.71 15.36 17.57
N PRO A 257 -12.61 15.84 18.43
CA PRO A 257 -12.28 16.16 19.82
C PRO A 257 -11.69 14.97 20.58
N ASP A 258 -10.98 15.28 21.66
CA ASP A 258 -10.42 14.31 22.60
C ASP A 258 -11.49 13.33 23.06
N GLN A 259 -11.23 12.03 22.89
CA GLN A 259 -12.21 11.00 23.22
C GLN A 259 -11.55 9.65 23.51
N LEU A 260 -12.23 8.85 24.33
CA LEU A 260 -11.94 7.44 24.49
C LEU A 260 -12.50 6.66 23.30
N ILE A 261 -11.70 5.76 22.75
CA ILE A 261 -12.11 4.85 21.69
C ILE A 261 -12.07 3.43 22.25
N ASN A 262 -13.20 2.75 22.21
CA ASN A 262 -13.37 1.39 22.72
C ASN A 262 -13.24 0.35 21.60
N SER A 263 -12.82 -0.86 21.95
CA SER A 263 -12.77 -2.01 21.03
C SER A 263 -14.10 -2.76 20.91
N SER A 264 -15.05 -2.50 21.81
CA SER A 264 -16.38 -3.12 21.84
C SER A 264 -17.48 -2.10 22.15
N GLY A 265 -18.73 -2.44 21.80
CA GLY A 265 -19.89 -1.56 21.91
C GLY A 265 -20.26 -0.88 20.59
N ALA A 266 -21.39 -0.17 20.56
CA ALA A 266 -21.84 0.55 19.37
C ALA A 266 -20.87 1.70 19.01
N GLY A 267 -20.46 1.77 17.75
CA GLY A 267 -19.46 2.72 17.25
C GLY A 267 -18.02 2.36 17.60
N ALA A 268 -17.78 1.17 18.16
CA ALA A 268 -16.45 0.75 18.56
C ALA A 268 -15.55 0.41 17.37
N MET A 269 -14.24 0.62 17.55
CA MET A 269 -13.23 0.51 16.49
C MET A 269 -12.15 -0.50 16.87
N PRO A 270 -12.46 -1.83 16.92
CA PRO A 270 -11.57 -2.85 17.46
C PRO A 270 -10.19 -2.89 16.79
N ASP A 271 -10.14 -2.75 15.47
CA ASP A 271 -8.87 -2.82 14.73
C ASP A 271 -8.02 -1.57 14.95
N LEU A 272 -8.63 -0.38 15.06
CA LEU A 272 -7.92 0.86 15.39
C LEU A 272 -7.33 0.80 16.81
N VAL A 273 -8.13 0.35 17.78
CA VAL A 273 -7.69 0.19 19.17
C VAL A 273 -6.49 -0.75 19.24
N SER A 274 -6.59 -1.93 18.61
CA SER A 274 -5.48 -2.88 18.55
C SER A 274 -4.23 -2.28 17.87
N TYR A 275 -4.41 -1.55 16.76
CA TYR A 275 -3.31 -0.90 16.06
C TYR A 275 -2.61 0.17 16.92
N TRP A 276 -3.36 1.09 17.53
CA TRP A 276 -2.80 2.17 18.34
C TRP A 276 -2.18 1.69 19.66
N LEU A 277 -2.75 0.66 20.30
CA LEU A 277 -2.11 0.01 21.45
C LEU A 277 -0.73 -0.52 21.07
N ASN A 278 -0.53 -1.01 19.85
CA ASN A 278 0.72 -1.62 19.42
C ASN A 278 1.65 -0.66 18.67
N LYS A 279 1.40 0.67 18.70
CA LYS A 279 2.21 1.66 18.01
C LYS A 279 3.08 2.48 18.98
N PRO A 280 4.33 2.05 19.25
CA PRO A 280 5.26 2.82 20.08
C PRO A 280 5.82 4.03 19.34
N PHE A 281 6.42 4.96 20.09
CA PHE A 281 7.29 5.97 19.50
C PHE A 281 8.54 5.32 18.89
N ARG A 282 9.02 5.93 17.81
CA ARG A 282 10.15 5.43 17.04
C ARG A 282 11.16 6.55 16.79
N TYR A 283 12.38 6.34 17.26
CA TYR A 283 13.56 7.10 16.88
C TYR A 283 14.24 6.36 15.73
N ASP A 284 14.41 7.01 14.57
CA ASP A 284 14.87 6.33 13.36
C ASP A 284 15.72 7.20 12.42
N PRO A 285 16.94 7.60 12.82
CA PRO A 285 17.94 8.02 11.87
C PRO A 285 18.20 6.88 10.90
N LEU A 286 17.85 7.09 9.63
CA LEU A 286 18.33 6.28 8.52
C LEU A 286 18.05 4.76 8.65
N GLY A 287 16.97 4.35 9.33
CA GLY A 287 16.51 2.95 9.39
C GLY A 287 16.93 2.13 10.63
N THR A 288 17.45 2.76 11.68
CA THR A 288 17.87 2.12 12.95
C THR A 288 16.73 1.64 13.85
N ASN A 289 15.49 2.12 13.69
CA ASN A 289 14.28 1.58 14.34
C ASN A 289 14.30 1.44 15.88
N ILE A 290 14.77 2.44 16.61
CA ILE A 290 14.81 2.39 18.09
C ILE A 290 13.43 2.71 18.67
N THR A 291 12.88 1.77 19.44
CA THR A 291 11.58 1.91 20.14
C THR A 291 11.69 1.73 21.66
N ASP A 292 12.83 1.21 22.13
CA ASP A 292 13.13 0.99 23.54
C ASP A 292 14.34 1.83 23.95
N PHE A 293 14.18 2.62 25.01
CA PHE A 293 15.17 3.59 25.46
C PHE A 293 15.82 3.13 26.76
N ASP A 294 17.15 3.14 26.80
CA ASP A 294 17.94 2.60 27.91
C ASP A 294 17.87 3.50 29.16
N ALA A 295 17.61 2.89 30.31
CA ALA A 295 17.61 3.50 31.63
C ALA A 295 18.86 3.07 32.43
N ILE A 296 19.44 4.01 33.17
CA ILE A 296 20.71 3.81 33.91
C ILE A 296 20.58 3.93 35.42
N SER A 297 19.56 4.61 35.91
CA SER A 297 19.27 4.71 37.34
C SER A 297 17.83 5.12 37.58
N TYR A 298 17.38 4.96 38.82
CA TYR A 298 16.06 5.40 39.23
C TYR A 298 16.03 5.85 40.69
N THR A 299 15.02 6.64 41.01
CA THR A 299 14.62 6.99 42.38
C THR A 299 13.10 6.97 42.47
N ILE A 300 12.56 6.21 43.42
CA ILE A 300 11.16 6.26 43.85
C ILE A 300 11.09 7.09 45.13
N SER A 301 10.36 8.19 45.08
CA SER A 301 10.09 9.03 46.24
C SER A 301 8.65 9.53 46.16
N SER A 302 7.90 9.38 47.26
CA SER A 302 6.53 9.91 47.37
C SER A 302 5.62 9.46 46.23
N ASN A 303 5.63 8.17 45.89
CA ASN A 303 4.84 7.59 44.79
C ASN A 303 5.17 8.16 43.39
N VAL A 304 6.40 8.64 43.21
CA VAL A 304 6.93 9.09 41.92
C VAL A 304 8.21 8.33 41.60
N LEU A 305 8.17 7.57 40.51
CA LEU A 305 9.33 6.89 39.93
C LEU A 305 10.01 7.86 38.96
N THR A 306 11.18 8.36 39.32
CA THR A 306 12.04 9.14 38.42
C THR A 306 13.09 8.23 37.83
N VAL A 307 13.06 8.06 36.52
CA VAL A 307 14.02 7.24 35.75
C VAL A 307 15.02 8.18 35.08
N THR A 308 16.31 7.90 35.23
CA THR A 308 17.38 8.56 34.50
C THR A 308 17.78 7.70 33.31
N PHE A 309 17.80 8.31 32.12
CA PHE A 309 18.12 7.63 30.87
C PHE A 309 19.62 7.69 30.55
N ALA A 310 20.08 6.71 29.75
CA ALA A 310 21.45 6.64 29.27
C ALA A 310 21.83 7.89 28.46
N ASN A 311 23.12 8.24 28.48
CA ASN A 311 23.65 9.33 27.68
C ASN A 311 23.87 8.90 26.22
N THR A 312 22.78 8.56 25.54
CA THR A 312 22.76 8.22 24.11
C THR A 312 21.94 9.25 23.33
N THR A 313 22.27 9.44 22.05
CA THR A 313 21.55 10.38 21.18
C THR A 313 20.06 10.08 21.11
N ALA A 314 19.68 8.80 21.03
CA ALA A 314 18.29 8.38 20.96
C ALA A 314 17.50 8.77 22.21
N CYS A 315 18.06 8.50 23.41
CA CYS A 315 17.43 8.87 24.67
C CYS A 315 17.30 10.39 24.80
N GLN A 316 18.35 11.14 24.47
CA GLN A 316 18.32 12.60 24.54
C GLN A 316 17.25 13.19 23.60
N LYS A 317 17.25 12.79 22.32
CA LYS A 317 16.29 13.29 21.32
C LYS A 317 14.84 12.95 21.68
N MET A 318 14.60 11.77 22.26
CA MET A 318 13.29 11.38 22.77
C MET A 318 12.83 12.28 23.91
N ILE A 319 13.69 12.52 24.91
CA ILE A 319 13.36 13.38 26.06
C ILE A 319 13.13 14.81 25.59
N ASP A 320 13.97 15.34 24.69
CA ASP A 320 13.80 16.69 24.14
C ASP A 320 12.47 16.84 23.40
N ALA A 321 12.06 15.82 22.64
CA ALA A 321 10.77 15.80 21.95
C ALA A 321 9.60 15.79 22.94
N LEU A 322 9.66 14.97 23.99
CA LEU A 322 8.63 14.93 25.03
C LEU A 322 8.56 16.25 25.82
N VAL A 323 9.70 16.86 26.14
CA VAL A 323 9.75 18.17 26.83
C VAL A 323 9.09 19.24 25.97
N GLU A 324 9.39 19.26 24.67
CA GLU A 324 8.76 20.19 23.74
C GLU A 324 7.24 19.97 23.62
N ASP A 325 6.81 18.71 23.56
CA ASP A 325 5.40 18.36 23.49
C ASP A 325 4.64 18.79 24.76
N ASN A 326 5.27 18.61 25.93
CA ASN A 326 4.74 19.04 27.22
C ASN A 326 4.55 20.57 27.29
N LEU A 327 5.45 21.36 26.68
CA LEU A 327 5.33 22.82 26.69
C LEU A 327 4.07 23.31 25.97
N VAL A 328 3.56 22.53 25.02
CA VAL A 328 2.40 22.92 24.22
C VAL A 328 1.09 22.40 24.84
N HIS A 329 1.08 21.24 25.51
CA HIS A 329 -0.14 20.72 26.16
C HIS A 329 -0.23 20.95 27.68
N GLY A 330 0.88 21.19 28.35
CA GLY A 330 0.97 21.34 29.80
C GLY A 330 1.01 20.03 30.59
N SER A 331 0.43 18.93 30.09
CA SER A 331 0.51 17.63 30.77
C SER A 331 0.29 16.42 29.84
N PHE A 332 0.69 15.24 30.33
CA PHE A 332 0.43 13.91 29.74
C PHE A 332 -0.62 13.11 30.53
N THR A 333 -1.47 13.80 31.30
CA THR A 333 -2.41 13.12 32.20
C THR A 333 -3.48 12.36 31.41
N ASN A 334 -3.51 11.04 31.56
CA ASN A 334 -4.38 10.12 30.81
C ASN A 334 -4.03 10.00 29.33
N TRP A 335 -2.82 10.40 28.92
CA TRP A 335 -2.39 10.29 27.53
C TRP A 335 -0.91 10.43 27.31
N MET A 336 -0.39 9.60 26.43
CA MET A 336 1.01 9.23 26.42
C MET A 336 1.49 8.59 27.72
N THR A 337 2.15 7.44 27.57
CA THR A 337 2.57 6.62 28.72
C THR A 337 3.94 6.01 28.46
N GLY A 338 4.66 5.73 29.54
CA GLY A 338 5.87 4.89 29.50
C GLY A 338 5.58 3.50 30.02
N THR A 339 5.93 2.46 29.27
CA THR A 339 5.87 1.06 29.68
C THR A 339 7.27 0.57 30.04
N LEU A 340 7.44 0.16 31.29
CA LEU A 340 8.69 -0.43 31.78
C LEU A 340 8.88 -1.81 31.15
N GLN A 341 9.97 -2.05 30.43
CA GLN A 341 10.22 -3.36 29.81
C GLN A 341 10.73 -4.39 30.83
N GLN A 342 11.27 -3.92 31.95
CA GLN A 342 11.71 -4.71 33.10
C GLN A 342 11.25 -4.02 34.39
N ALA A 343 11.26 -4.73 35.51
CA ALA A 343 10.93 -4.16 36.80
C ALA A 343 11.96 -3.09 37.21
N ILE A 344 11.49 -1.99 37.81
CA ILE A 344 12.35 -0.91 38.34
C ILE A 344 11.97 -0.67 39.79
N GLY A 345 12.86 -1.04 40.71
CA GLY A 345 12.52 -1.06 42.14
C GLY A 345 11.31 -1.96 42.39
N ALA A 346 10.29 -1.44 43.07
CA ALA A 346 9.03 -2.13 43.30
C ALA A 346 7.99 -1.94 42.19
N ALA A 347 8.28 -1.16 41.13
CA ALA A 347 7.40 -1.05 39.97
C ALA A 347 7.55 -2.30 39.08
N PRO A 348 6.45 -3.02 38.77
CA PRO A 348 6.53 -4.29 38.06
C PRO A 348 6.94 -4.10 36.59
N ALA A 349 7.48 -5.17 35.99
CA ALA A 349 7.72 -5.22 34.56
C ALA A 349 6.39 -5.09 33.78
N SER A 350 6.45 -4.52 32.58
CA SER A 350 5.30 -4.21 31.72
C SER A 350 4.29 -3.22 32.32
N ALA A 351 4.62 -2.56 33.44
CA ALA A 351 3.79 -1.49 33.98
C ALA A 351 3.76 -0.30 33.01
N THR A 352 2.56 0.08 32.57
CA THR A 352 2.32 1.26 31.75
C THR A 352 1.91 2.41 32.66
N LEU A 353 2.80 3.39 32.82
CA LEU A 353 2.68 4.45 33.81
C LEU A 353 2.47 5.82 33.15
N SER A 354 1.76 6.70 33.84
CA SER A 354 1.56 8.09 33.42
C SER A 354 2.81 8.92 33.66
N ILE A 355 3.20 9.72 32.67
CA ILE A 355 4.31 10.68 32.80
C ILE A 355 3.85 11.87 33.65
N SER A 356 4.63 12.23 34.67
CA SER A 356 4.32 13.32 35.61
C SER A 356 5.30 14.49 35.52
N ALA A 357 6.56 14.26 35.13
CA ALA A 357 7.54 15.32 34.92
C ALA A 357 8.65 14.88 33.96
N LEU A 358 9.35 15.85 33.37
CA LEU A 358 10.42 15.64 32.39
C LEU A 358 11.55 16.65 32.63
N SER A 359 12.80 16.23 32.44
CA SER A 359 13.97 17.11 32.41
C SER A 359 14.96 16.67 31.33
N SER A 360 15.11 17.49 30.29
CA SER A 360 16.12 17.28 29.24
C SER A 360 17.54 17.36 29.79
N GLY A 361 17.84 18.38 30.61
CA GLY A 361 19.19 18.59 31.17
C GLY A 361 19.62 17.49 32.14
N SER A 362 18.69 16.92 32.91
CA SER A 362 18.96 15.80 33.82
C SER A 362 18.78 14.43 33.16
N ARG A 363 18.23 14.38 31.93
CA ARG A 363 17.81 13.17 31.22
C ARG A 363 16.85 12.30 32.04
N THR A 364 15.90 12.93 32.74
CA THR A 364 14.97 12.23 33.61
C THR A 364 13.53 12.32 33.11
N ILE A 365 12.79 11.23 33.32
CA ILE A 365 11.35 11.18 33.18
C ILE A 365 10.77 10.62 34.47
N SER A 366 9.81 11.34 35.04
CA SER A 366 9.08 10.92 36.23
C SER A 366 7.73 10.31 35.84
N PHE A 367 7.36 9.25 36.55
CA PHE A 367 6.13 8.53 36.39
C PHE A 367 5.38 8.46 37.72
N THR A 368 4.06 8.57 37.67
CA THR A 368 3.23 8.28 38.85
C THR A 368 3.24 6.76 39.09
N CYS A 369 3.58 6.32 40.30
CA CYS A 369 3.59 4.91 40.67
C CYS A 369 3.22 4.70 42.14
N ALA A 370 2.45 3.68 42.47
CA ALA A 370 2.20 3.30 43.87
C ALA A 370 3.26 2.27 44.32
N ALA A 371 4.42 2.75 44.79
CA ALA A 371 5.56 1.89 45.12
C ALA A 371 6.35 2.46 46.30
N ALA A 372 6.99 1.57 47.07
CA ALA A 372 7.82 1.96 48.21
C ALA A 372 9.07 2.76 47.76
N ASN A 373 9.48 3.72 48.59
CA ASN A 373 10.66 4.55 48.33
C ASN A 373 11.91 3.68 48.17
N SER A 374 12.67 3.93 47.11
CA SER A 374 13.87 3.15 46.77
C SER A 374 14.70 3.91 45.73
N SER A 375 15.97 3.54 45.55
CA SER A 375 16.79 4.07 44.46
C SER A 375 17.86 3.05 44.09
N GLY A 376 18.42 3.18 42.89
CA GLY A 376 19.51 2.31 42.46
C GLY A 376 19.95 2.55 41.02
N SER A 377 21.07 1.91 40.67
CA SER A 377 21.58 1.84 39.30
C SER A 377 20.88 0.73 38.53
N LEU A 378 20.74 0.91 37.22
CA LEU A 378 20.11 -0.01 36.30
C LEU A 378 21.11 -0.43 35.22
N SER A 379 20.99 -1.67 34.75
CA SER A 379 21.77 -2.20 33.62
C SER A 379 20.86 -3.04 32.74
N GLY A 380 20.83 -2.74 31.44
CA GLY A 380 19.98 -3.44 30.46
C GLY A 380 18.46 -3.20 30.60
N VAL A 381 18.05 -2.22 31.42
CA VAL A 381 16.64 -1.88 31.62
C VAL A 381 16.19 -0.86 30.58
N LYS A 382 15.00 -1.05 30.02
CA LYS A 382 14.46 -0.18 28.97
C LYS A 382 13.05 0.31 29.27
N VAL A 383 12.72 1.47 28.71
CA VAL A 383 11.37 2.05 28.76
C VAL A 383 10.90 2.31 27.33
N ARG A 384 9.65 1.94 27.05
CA ARG A 384 8.99 2.15 25.76
C ARG A 384 7.84 3.12 25.91
N PHE A 385 7.68 4.03 24.96
CA PHE A 385 6.66 5.08 25.03
C PHE A 385 5.58 4.88 23.98
N TYR A 386 4.34 5.25 24.34
CA TYR A 386 3.16 5.11 23.48
C TYR A 386 2.34 6.37 23.49
N LYS A 387 1.74 6.73 22.35
CA LYS A 387 0.90 7.93 22.21
C LYS A 387 -0.49 7.79 22.80
N HIS A 388 -1.13 6.65 22.52
CA HIS A 388 -2.58 6.47 22.67
C HIS A 388 -2.97 5.56 23.84
N ARG A 389 -1.99 4.97 24.53
CA ARG A 389 -2.23 4.10 25.68
C ARG A 389 -2.66 4.91 26.89
N LEU A 390 -3.51 4.29 27.70
CA LEU A 390 -3.88 4.77 29.04
C LEU A 390 -2.95 4.13 30.07
N PRO A 391 -2.65 4.81 31.19
CA PRO A 391 -1.92 4.20 32.29
C PRO A 391 -2.70 3.04 32.87
N ASP A 392 -1.99 2.05 33.41
CA ASP A 392 -2.60 0.91 34.06
C ASP A 392 -3.36 1.37 35.31
N ILE A 393 -4.56 0.81 35.53
CA ILE A 393 -5.29 0.98 36.79
C ILE A 393 -4.53 0.26 37.92
N THR A 394 -4.05 -0.95 37.63
CA THR A 394 -3.17 -1.74 38.48
C THR A 394 -1.87 -1.98 37.72
N ALA A 395 -0.73 -1.55 38.26
CA ALA A 395 0.54 -1.64 37.55
C ALA A 395 0.83 -3.05 37.03
N GLY A 396 1.08 -3.16 35.72
CA GLY A 396 1.34 -4.45 35.04
C GLY A 396 0.09 -5.08 34.41
N THR A 397 -1.11 -4.54 34.62
CA THR A 397 -2.35 -5.00 33.96
C THR A 397 -2.69 -4.10 32.78
N THR A 398 -1.87 -4.17 31.72
CA THR A 398 -2.04 -3.34 30.52
C THR A 398 -3.48 -3.32 30.00
N ILE A 399 -4.01 -2.13 29.78
CA ILE A 399 -5.32 -1.93 29.19
C ILE A 399 -5.29 -2.33 27.71
N THR A 400 -6.17 -3.25 27.29
CA THR A 400 -6.17 -3.84 25.94
C THR A 400 -7.41 -3.52 25.10
N ASN A 401 -8.42 -2.89 25.68
CA ASN A 401 -9.74 -2.70 25.08
C ASN A 401 -10.10 -1.24 24.78
N GLN A 402 -9.24 -0.29 25.14
CA GLN A 402 -9.50 1.12 24.92
C GLN A 402 -8.19 1.88 24.72
N VAL A 403 -8.29 2.94 23.92
CA VAL A 403 -7.24 3.92 23.68
C VAL A 403 -7.82 5.30 23.79
N ARG A 404 -6.96 6.31 23.90
CA ARG A 404 -7.42 7.70 23.91
C ARG A 404 -6.88 8.48 22.71
N HIS A 405 -7.80 9.09 22.00
CA HIS A 405 -7.51 10.06 20.96
C HIS A 405 -7.37 11.45 21.57
N PHE A 406 -6.41 12.20 21.04
CA PHE A 406 -6.18 13.61 21.35
C PHE A 406 -6.15 14.39 20.05
N ALA A 407 -7.00 15.41 20.00
CA ALA A 407 -7.13 16.31 18.88
C ALA A 407 -5.82 17.08 18.71
N MET A 408 -5.38 17.23 17.46
CA MET A 408 -4.21 18.05 17.11
C MET A 408 -4.56 18.92 15.90
N GLN A 409 -4.48 20.25 16.07
CA GLN A 409 -4.70 21.26 15.04
C GLN A 409 -3.36 21.69 14.40
N GLY A 410 -3.37 22.05 13.12
CA GLY A 410 -2.21 22.58 12.38
C GLY A 410 -1.09 21.56 12.14
N ARG A 411 -1.16 20.78 11.05
CA ARG A 411 -0.20 19.69 10.78
C ARG A 411 0.65 19.97 9.54
N GLY A 412 1.96 20.03 9.71
CA GLY A 412 2.93 19.70 8.68
C GLY A 412 3.29 18.21 8.77
N PHE A 413 3.42 17.53 7.63
CA PHE A 413 3.97 16.17 7.59
C PHE A 413 5.44 16.24 7.24
N VAL A 414 6.27 15.61 8.08
CA VAL A 414 7.71 15.48 7.84
C VAL A 414 8.08 14.00 7.89
N ALA A 415 8.93 13.59 6.95
CA ALA A 415 9.47 12.24 6.95
C ALA A 415 10.42 12.07 8.15
N VAL A 416 10.24 10.98 8.91
CA VAL A 416 10.96 10.71 10.17
C VAL A 416 12.42 10.29 9.94
N MET A 417 12.84 10.09 8.69
CA MET A 417 14.19 9.65 8.31
C MET A 417 15.06 10.84 7.86
N ASP A 418 15.32 11.79 8.75
CA ASP A 418 16.29 12.86 8.51
C ASP A 418 17.66 12.52 9.11
N SER A 419 18.73 13.08 8.53
CA SER A 419 20.11 12.87 9.01
C SER A 419 20.30 13.41 10.43
N ASP A 420 19.55 14.45 10.78
CA ASP A 420 19.69 15.18 12.04
C ASP A 420 18.85 14.57 13.18
N SER A 421 18.01 13.59 12.85
CA SER A 421 17.15 12.83 13.78
C SER A 421 16.28 13.72 14.66
N ASP A 422 15.81 14.84 14.11
CA ASP A 422 15.04 15.81 14.87
C ASP A 422 13.58 15.38 15.05
N TRP A 423 13.11 14.50 14.18
CA TRP A 423 11.73 14.01 14.18
C TRP A 423 11.65 12.63 14.82
N ILE A 424 10.75 12.51 15.81
CA ILE A 424 10.42 11.23 16.43
C ILE A 424 9.09 10.75 15.87
N GLY A 425 9.08 9.55 15.31
CA GLY A 425 7.87 8.93 14.79
C GLY A 425 6.80 8.80 15.87
N GLY A 426 5.68 9.50 15.67
CA GLY A 426 4.54 9.53 16.59
C GLY A 426 4.46 10.77 17.49
N LEU A 427 5.55 11.52 17.65
CA LEU A 427 5.55 12.80 18.35
C LEU A 427 5.44 13.98 17.38
N ARG A 428 5.00 15.10 17.92
CA ARG A 428 4.97 16.38 17.20
C ARG A 428 6.19 17.22 17.59
N ARG A 429 6.46 18.22 16.76
CA ARG A 429 7.40 19.30 17.04
C ARG A 429 6.72 20.61 16.75
N ARG A 430 7.17 21.69 17.38
CA ARG A 430 6.75 23.03 16.99
C ARG A 430 7.43 23.43 15.70
N ASP A 431 6.74 24.28 14.94
CA ASP A 431 7.33 24.91 13.77
C ASP A 431 8.57 25.70 14.18
N ARG A 432 9.61 25.60 13.35
CA ARG A 432 10.84 26.36 13.52
C ARG A 432 10.80 27.57 12.59
N PHE A 433 11.09 28.74 13.13
CA PHE A 433 11.10 29.96 12.34
C PHE A 433 12.29 29.99 11.38
N GLN A 434 12.11 30.51 10.17
CA GLN A 434 13.21 30.63 9.21
C GLN A 434 14.24 31.65 9.71
N PRO A 435 15.56 31.39 9.51
CA PRO A 435 16.58 32.40 9.71
C PRO A 435 16.27 33.63 8.86
N HIS A 436 16.32 34.82 9.45
CA HIS A 436 16.06 36.09 8.77
C HIS A 436 16.98 37.18 9.32
N GLY A 437 17.19 38.22 8.51
CA GLY A 437 17.79 39.45 8.98
C GLY A 437 16.71 40.32 9.61
N HIS A 438 17.10 41.25 10.47
CA HIS A 438 16.22 42.32 10.92
C HIS A 438 16.68 43.62 10.32
N ASN A 439 15.72 44.43 9.88
CA ASN A 439 15.99 45.85 9.72
C ASN A 439 16.31 46.43 11.10
N PHE A 440 17.10 47.49 11.13
CA PHE A 440 17.37 48.22 12.36
C PHE A 440 17.39 49.70 12.07
N THR A 441 16.95 50.47 13.06
CA THR A 441 17.11 51.91 13.07
C THR A 441 17.73 52.35 14.39
N TYR A 442 18.30 53.54 14.38
CA TYR A 442 18.71 54.19 15.61
C TYR A 442 17.50 54.96 16.13
N ASN A 443 17.07 54.67 17.36
CA ASN A 443 15.98 55.41 18.04
C ASN A 443 16.36 56.89 18.30
N ASN A 444 17.58 57.29 17.93
CA ASN A 444 18.01 58.68 17.97
C ASN A 444 18.93 58.97 16.78
N VAL A 445 18.36 59.38 15.64
CA VAL A 445 19.13 59.82 14.47
C VAL A 445 19.98 61.07 14.78
N TYR A 446 19.61 61.82 15.84
CA TYR A 446 20.39 62.94 16.40
C TYR A 446 21.31 62.54 17.56
N GLY A 447 21.23 61.29 18.02
CA GLY A 447 22.03 60.73 19.12
C GLY A 447 23.13 59.79 18.65
N MET A 448 23.28 59.58 17.34
CA MET A 448 24.61 59.37 16.80
C MET A 448 25.39 60.63 17.14
N ILE A 449 26.43 60.46 17.94
CA ILE A 449 27.55 61.39 18.08
C ILE A 449 27.78 62.09 16.73
N GLY A 450 27.29 63.33 16.57
CA GLY A 450 27.48 64.12 15.34
C GLY A 450 26.24 64.54 14.53
N GLY A 451 25.01 64.32 14.97
CA GLY A 451 23.83 64.95 14.34
C GLY A 451 23.68 66.43 14.70
N GLY A 452 24.59 67.30 14.27
CA GLY A 452 24.56 68.74 14.57
C GLY A 452 25.52 69.15 15.70
N GLY A 453 26.78 69.39 15.35
CA GLY A 453 27.69 70.21 16.17
C GLY A 453 28.39 69.54 17.37
N SER A 454 28.56 68.21 17.39
CA SER A 454 29.36 67.57 18.44
C SER A 454 30.85 67.62 18.11
N ASN A 455 31.59 68.45 18.83
CA ASN A 455 33.05 68.55 18.78
C ASN A 455 33.69 67.18 19.07
N TRP A 456 34.40 66.64 18.08
CA TRP A 456 35.09 65.37 18.16
C TRP A 456 36.36 65.50 19.02
N LEU A 457 36.40 64.80 20.15
CA LEU A 457 37.61 64.29 20.83
C LEU A 457 38.82 65.24 20.94
N GLY A 458 38.59 66.50 21.28
CA GLY A 458 39.65 67.51 21.47
C GLY A 458 39.65 68.21 22.84
N GLY A 459 39.14 67.58 23.90
CA GLY A 459 38.98 68.27 25.20
C GLY A 459 38.66 67.45 26.44
N GLY A 460 39.01 66.16 26.51
CA GLY A 460 39.14 65.47 27.80
C GLY A 460 37.85 65.10 28.57
N THR A 461 36.69 64.97 27.93
CA THR A 461 35.48 64.44 28.59
C THR A 461 35.01 63.12 27.95
N THR A 462 34.74 62.11 28.77
CA THR A 462 34.11 60.84 28.35
C THR A 462 32.61 61.03 28.21
N ASN A 463 32.11 61.25 26.99
CA ASN A 463 30.67 61.21 26.75
C ASN A 463 30.29 59.81 26.26
N ALA A 464 29.75 58.99 27.18
CA ALA A 464 29.23 57.67 26.86
C ALA A 464 27.79 57.82 26.32
N GLY A 465 27.66 58.10 25.02
CA GLY A 465 26.37 58.10 24.34
C GLY A 465 25.85 56.66 24.19
N ASN A 466 24.71 56.35 24.81
CA ASN A 466 24.00 55.10 24.56
C ASN A 466 23.28 55.20 23.21
N VAL A 467 23.80 54.53 22.18
CA VAL A 467 23.08 54.27 20.94
C VAL A 467 22.21 53.03 21.13
N ASN A 468 20.91 53.23 21.35
CA ASN A 468 19.96 52.13 21.39
C ASN A 468 19.61 51.72 19.96
N LEU A 469 20.08 50.53 19.56
CA LEU A 469 19.63 49.84 18.34
C LEU A 469 18.18 49.40 18.53
N GLN A 470 17.28 49.91 17.70
CA GLN A 470 15.92 49.40 17.61
C GLN A 470 15.84 48.39 16.48
N ILE A 471 15.56 47.14 16.83
CA ILE A 471 15.33 46.04 15.89
C ILE A 471 13.90 46.16 15.35
N LEU A 472 13.77 46.17 14.02
CA LEU A 472 12.53 46.41 13.29
C LEU A 472 12.07 45.14 12.55
N GLU A 473 11.26 45.31 11.49
CA GLU A 473 10.71 44.22 10.70
C GLU A 473 11.77 43.26 10.15
N PRO A 474 11.40 41.98 9.97
CA PRO A 474 12.28 41.00 9.35
C PRO A 474 12.51 41.35 7.87
N ILE A 475 13.75 41.26 7.40
CA ILE A 475 14.16 41.53 6.01
C ILE A 475 14.77 40.28 5.36
N THR A 476 14.83 40.31 4.03
CA THR A 476 15.48 39.28 3.22
C THR A 476 16.93 39.05 3.65
N TYR A 477 17.31 37.80 3.89
CA TYR A 477 18.69 37.40 4.19
C TYR A 477 19.22 36.43 3.14
N GLY A 478 20.15 36.89 2.30
CA GLY A 478 20.78 36.07 1.26
C GLY A 478 19.78 35.41 0.32
N SER A 479 20.00 34.13 0.01
CA SER A 479 19.14 33.32 -0.87
C SER A 479 17.82 32.86 -0.23
N ALA A 480 17.56 33.20 1.03
CA ALA A 480 16.36 32.74 1.75
C ALA A 480 15.07 33.51 1.39
N GLY A 481 15.17 34.59 0.60
CA GLY A 481 14.03 35.40 0.16
C GLY A 481 13.41 36.26 1.26
N THR A 482 12.33 36.98 0.93
CA THR A 482 11.63 37.86 1.88
C THR A 482 10.81 37.05 2.89
N PRO A 483 10.99 37.28 4.21
CA PRO A 483 10.22 36.60 5.24
C PRO A 483 8.72 36.82 5.08
N ARG A 484 7.93 35.74 5.20
CA ARG A 484 6.47 35.83 5.27
C ARG A 484 6.06 36.16 6.69
N THR A 485 5.32 37.24 6.89
CA THR A 485 4.90 37.71 8.20
C THR A 485 3.43 37.38 8.46
N GLY A 486 3.14 36.88 9.65
CA GLY A 486 1.79 36.58 10.15
C GLY A 486 1.82 36.49 11.68
N LYS A 487 0.64 36.34 12.31
CA LYS A 487 0.57 36.13 13.77
C LYS A 487 1.12 34.76 14.18
N THR A 488 1.09 33.79 13.27
CA THR A 488 1.61 32.44 13.40
C THR A 488 2.51 32.11 12.22
N THR A 489 3.38 31.12 12.39
CA THR A 489 4.14 30.54 11.27
C THR A 489 3.32 29.40 10.70
N ASP A 490 2.86 29.56 9.46
CA ASP A 490 2.06 28.52 8.80
C ASP A 490 2.90 27.86 7.71
N ALA A 491 2.93 26.52 7.70
CA ALA A 491 3.44 25.78 6.56
C ALA A 491 2.58 26.09 5.32
N ARG A 492 3.21 26.17 4.11
CA ARG A 492 2.40 26.16 2.87
C ARG A 492 1.76 24.78 2.78
N GLY A 493 0.44 24.69 2.84
CA GLY A 493 -0.26 23.40 2.91
C GLY A 493 -1.71 23.45 2.44
N LEU A 494 -2.25 22.27 2.19
CA LEU A 494 -3.67 22.04 1.90
C LEU A 494 -4.47 22.08 3.21
N SER A 495 -5.62 22.75 3.22
CA SER A 495 -6.58 22.69 4.31
C SER A 495 -7.53 21.51 4.10
N ALA A 496 -7.34 20.42 4.84
CA ALA A 496 -8.18 19.23 4.78
C ALA A 496 -8.22 18.50 6.14
N PHE A 497 -9.23 17.66 6.35
CA PHE A 497 -9.36 16.82 7.52
C PHE A 497 -8.57 15.51 7.36
N PRO A 498 -7.59 15.22 8.23
CA PRO A 498 -6.86 13.96 8.18
C PRO A 498 -7.67 12.84 8.81
N TYR A 499 -7.83 11.75 8.07
CA TYR A 499 -8.45 10.51 8.50
C TYR A 499 -7.43 9.40 8.66
N VAL A 500 -7.74 8.46 9.55
CA VAL A 500 -7.08 7.16 9.63
C VAL A 500 -8.08 6.06 9.31
N PHE A 501 -7.71 5.12 8.45
CA PHE A 501 -8.55 3.96 8.15
C PHE A 501 -8.61 3.01 9.35
N VAL A 502 -9.83 2.66 9.76
CA VAL A 502 -10.07 1.83 10.96
C VAL A 502 -10.50 0.41 10.66
N LYS A 503 -10.76 0.08 9.38
CA LYS A 503 -11.21 -1.24 8.87
C LYS A 503 -12.58 -1.72 9.37
N ARG A 504 -12.84 -1.77 10.67
CA ARG A 504 -14.14 -2.18 11.23
C ARG A 504 -14.67 -1.16 12.23
N ILE A 505 -15.98 -0.95 12.15
CA ILE A 505 -16.80 -0.18 13.09
C ILE A 505 -18.00 -1.04 13.46
N LEU A 506 -18.27 -1.18 14.76
CA LEU A 506 -19.32 -2.06 15.31
C LEU A 506 -20.68 -1.37 15.50
#